data_AF-A0A1G7AAK2-F1
#
_entry.id   AF-A0A1G7AAK2-F1
#
_cell.length_a   1.000
_cell.length_b   1.000
_cell.length_c   1.000
_cell.angle_alpha   90.00
_cell.angle_beta   90.00
_cell.angle_gamma   90.00
#
_symmetry.space_group_name_H-M   'P 1'
#
loop_
_entity.id
_entity.type
_entity.pdbx_description
1 polymer ?
#
loop_
_entity_poly.entity_id
_entity_poly.type
_entity_poly.pdbx_seq_one_letter_code
_entity_poly.pdbx_strand_id
1 'polypeptide(L)'
;MIKTVSLNKVLAALLLVLSMFGLQSCSRNDDPVTPTNETTDKGHDEWEKVEFIFKEGHLHGRNFHGDPDYPESVKYFNRSQKITFSRDANGEVKANRNEPIYLLGGNSYAIIINYYNTKGELMNKEFVEGDMVKIHQHFFYAENIKATKKEASKAPNSLYLFDYVYRDTDPYDYKQEGLIKNLRKRTWDPSNPEGEDPVGLKGYITIPNKTYRQKFDLKVILAHFKVENKLNKNTKKPEPYKFNDKPAPGIYATDLSLKIPIVIYSTIDFQETEEKKENDFFPDAAEAFHTTVDEIKKMYDLIFELDSEGSTFWL
;
A
#
# COMPACT_ATOMS: atom_id res chain seq x y z
N MET A 1 27.93 -15.18 74.18
CA MET A 1 26.52 -14.75 74.18
C MET A 1 26.17 -14.33 72.76
N ILE A 2 25.57 -15.22 71.97
CA ILE A 2 25.20 -14.94 70.57
C ILE A 2 23.83 -14.27 70.60
N LYS A 3 23.75 -12.99 70.22
CA LYS A 3 22.47 -12.28 70.09
C LYS A 3 21.77 -12.80 68.84
N THR A 4 20.67 -13.54 69.02
CA THR A 4 19.75 -13.91 67.96
C THR A 4 19.08 -12.64 67.40
N VAL A 5 19.36 -12.33 66.15
CA VAL A 5 18.66 -11.27 65.42
C VAL A 5 17.30 -11.82 65.00
N SER A 6 16.23 -11.13 65.40
CA SER A 6 14.85 -11.49 65.06
C SER A 6 14.64 -11.46 63.54
N LEU A 7 14.05 -12.53 62.99
CA LEU A 7 13.73 -12.68 61.57
C LEU A 7 12.86 -11.52 61.04
N ASN A 8 12.00 -10.94 61.89
CA ASN A 8 11.17 -9.79 61.55
C ASN A 8 11.97 -8.49 61.41
N LYS A 9 13.12 -8.36 62.10
CA LYS A 9 14.03 -7.22 61.96
C LYS A 9 14.90 -7.32 60.70
N VAL A 10 15.18 -8.55 60.25
CA VAL A 10 15.87 -8.81 58.97
C VAL A 10 14.93 -8.57 57.78
N LEU A 11 13.65 -9.00 57.88
CA LEU A 11 12.64 -8.74 56.85
C LEU A 11 12.35 -7.23 56.68
N ALA A 12 12.26 -6.48 57.79
CA ALA A 12 12.02 -5.04 57.74
C ALA A 12 13.19 -4.26 57.14
N ALA A 13 14.43 -4.72 57.34
CA ALA A 13 15.62 -4.12 56.74
C ALA A 13 15.74 -4.44 55.23
N LEU A 14 15.33 -5.64 54.79
CA LEU A 14 15.30 -6.02 53.37
C LEU A 14 14.20 -5.29 52.57
N LEU A 15 13.04 -5.02 53.18
CA LEU A 15 11.98 -4.22 52.56
C LEU A 15 12.32 -2.73 52.43
N LEU A 16 13.21 -2.19 53.28
CA LEU A 16 13.64 -0.79 53.21
C LEU A 16 14.78 -0.55 52.22
N VAL A 17 15.53 -1.59 51.84
CA VAL A 17 16.61 -1.51 50.84
C VAL A 17 16.07 -1.79 49.42
N LEU A 18 15.01 -2.60 49.29
CA LEU A 18 14.32 -2.79 48.00
C LEU A 18 13.52 -1.56 47.52
N SER A 19 13.21 -0.60 48.41
CA SER A 19 12.49 0.62 48.05
C SER A 19 13.38 1.75 47.51
N MET A 20 14.71 1.60 47.53
CA MET A 20 15.66 2.66 47.08
C MET A 20 16.34 2.38 45.74
N PHE A 21 16.03 1.28 45.05
CA PHE A 21 16.60 0.97 43.71
C PHE A 21 15.55 0.86 42.59
N GLY A 22 14.31 1.30 42.82
CA GLY A 22 13.18 1.10 41.90
C GLY A 22 12.77 2.29 41.03
N LEU A 23 13.50 3.41 41.01
CA LEU A 23 13.14 4.59 40.20
C LEU A 23 14.34 5.18 39.45
N GLN A 24 14.98 4.36 38.62
CA GLN A 24 15.64 4.85 37.41
C GLN A 24 14.97 4.20 36.19
N SER A 25 13.67 4.45 36.07
CA SER A 25 12.98 4.38 34.78
C SER A 25 12.96 5.79 34.23
N CYS A 26 13.32 5.90 32.96
CA CYS A 26 13.51 7.12 32.18
C CYS A 26 12.54 8.24 32.53
N SER A 27 13.06 9.47 32.56
CA SER A 27 12.27 10.69 32.41
C SER A 27 11.50 10.63 31.09
N ARG A 28 10.32 10.00 31.12
CA ARG A 28 9.28 10.27 30.14
C ARG A 28 8.77 11.66 30.49
N ASN A 29 9.16 12.65 29.70
CA ASN A 29 8.37 13.86 29.57
C ASN A 29 7.02 13.41 29.00
N ASP A 30 6.10 13.00 29.88
CA ASP A 30 4.67 12.79 29.58
C ASP A 30 3.95 14.16 29.58
N ASP A 31 4.60 15.20 29.06
CA ASP A 31 3.86 16.37 28.62
C ASP A 31 3.10 15.94 27.36
N PRO A 32 1.77 16.14 27.29
CA PRO A 32 1.06 15.93 26.04
C PRO A 32 1.76 16.78 24.98
N VAL A 33 2.12 16.15 23.85
CA VAL A 33 2.64 16.87 22.68
C VAL A 33 1.66 18.00 22.42
N THR A 34 2.13 19.24 22.57
CA THR A 34 1.28 20.40 22.40
C THR A 34 0.79 20.36 20.95
N PRO A 35 -0.53 20.37 20.68
CA PRO A 35 -1.03 20.32 19.32
C PRO A 35 -0.40 21.44 18.52
N THR A 36 0.39 21.09 17.52
CA THR A 36 0.91 22.03 16.54
C THR A 36 -0.27 22.55 15.73
N ASN A 37 -0.24 23.84 15.41
CA ASN A 37 -1.22 24.34 14.46
C ASN A 37 -0.84 23.77 13.08
N GLU A 38 -1.60 22.77 12.63
CA GLU A 38 -1.43 22.05 11.35
C GLU A 38 -1.48 22.94 10.10
N THR A 39 -1.89 24.21 10.24
CA THR A 39 -1.79 25.21 9.17
C THR A 39 -0.42 25.89 9.07
N THR A 40 0.44 25.71 10.08
CA THR A 40 1.79 26.29 10.17
C THR A 40 2.90 25.24 10.29
N ASP A 41 2.59 24.05 10.79
CA ASP A 41 3.48 22.90 10.89
C ASP A 41 2.64 21.64 10.67
N LYS A 42 2.91 20.87 9.61
CA LYS A 42 2.10 19.71 9.21
C LYS A 42 2.36 18.46 10.07
N GLY A 43 3.29 18.51 11.02
CA GLY A 43 3.66 17.36 11.84
C GLY A 43 4.45 16.26 11.10
N HIS A 44 4.85 16.49 9.84
CA HIS A 44 5.70 15.60 9.03
C HIS A 44 6.58 16.40 8.05
N ASP A 45 7.68 15.80 7.60
CA ASP A 45 8.58 16.34 6.57
C ASP A 45 7.88 16.45 5.20
N GLU A 46 8.43 17.28 4.29
CA GLU A 46 8.02 17.25 2.89
C GLU A 46 8.70 16.10 2.14
N TRP A 47 7.94 15.38 1.32
CA TRP A 47 8.48 14.31 0.49
C TRP A 47 9.24 14.89 -0.72
N GLU A 48 10.40 14.31 -0.99
CA GLU A 48 11.24 14.61 -2.16
C GLU A 48 11.09 13.54 -3.25
N LYS A 49 10.86 12.30 -2.82
CA LYS A 49 10.70 11.14 -3.71
C LYS A 49 9.62 10.21 -3.16
N VAL A 50 8.76 9.71 -4.04
CA VAL A 50 7.77 8.66 -3.71
C VAL A 50 7.90 7.51 -4.69
N GLU A 51 7.89 6.29 -4.17
CA GLU A 51 7.97 5.05 -4.94
C GLU A 51 6.70 4.24 -4.76
N PHE A 52 6.13 3.80 -5.89
CA PHE A 52 5.01 2.88 -5.96
C PHE A 52 5.51 1.54 -6.50
N ILE A 53 5.26 0.48 -5.74
CA ILE A 53 5.54 -0.90 -6.13
C ILE A 53 4.22 -1.62 -6.31
N PHE A 54 4.02 -2.19 -7.50
CA PHE A 54 2.91 -3.05 -7.86
C PHE A 54 3.42 -4.49 -7.91
N LYS A 55 2.98 -5.32 -6.97
CA LYS A 55 3.36 -6.74 -6.93
C LYS A 55 2.17 -7.63 -7.24
N GLU A 56 2.24 -8.39 -8.32
CA GLU A 56 1.25 -9.37 -8.74
C GLU A 56 1.08 -10.48 -7.69
N GLY A 57 -0.15 -10.99 -7.58
CA GLY A 57 -0.47 -12.09 -6.69
C GLY A 57 -1.95 -12.44 -6.73
N HIS A 58 -2.37 -13.27 -5.80
CA HIS A 58 -3.71 -13.82 -5.75
C HIS A 58 -4.30 -13.75 -4.33
N LEU A 59 -5.61 -13.98 -4.21
CA LEU A 59 -6.33 -13.83 -2.94
C LEU A 59 -6.65 -15.18 -2.31
N HIS A 60 -6.35 -15.30 -1.02
CA HIS A 60 -6.90 -16.32 -0.13
C HIS A 60 -7.98 -15.68 0.75
N GLY A 61 -9.19 -15.58 0.22
CA GLY A 61 -10.28 -14.82 0.82
C GLY A 61 -10.01 -13.31 0.80
N ARG A 62 -9.72 -12.71 1.96
CA ARG A 62 -9.37 -11.28 2.07
C ARG A 62 -7.86 -11.03 2.19
N ASN A 63 -7.06 -12.08 2.26
CA ASN A 63 -5.61 -11.97 2.36
C ASN A 63 -5.03 -12.02 0.95
N PHE A 64 -4.09 -11.13 0.67
CA PHE A 64 -3.35 -11.14 -0.58
C PHE A 64 -2.04 -11.89 -0.38
N HIS A 65 -1.71 -12.78 -1.32
CA HIS A 65 -0.46 -13.51 -1.40
C HIS A 65 0.24 -13.10 -2.69
N GLY A 66 1.42 -12.51 -2.58
CA GLY A 66 2.19 -12.08 -3.76
C GLY A 66 2.80 -13.28 -4.46
N ASP A 67 2.79 -13.32 -5.77
CA ASP A 67 3.44 -14.37 -6.53
C ASP A 67 4.99 -14.21 -6.49
N PRO A 68 5.77 -15.31 -6.59
CA PRO A 68 7.22 -15.21 -6.71
C PRO A 68 7.61 -14.55 -8.03
N ASP A 69 8.65 -13.72 -8.01
CA ASP A 69 9.10 -13.03 -9.21
C ASP A 69 9.70 -14.01 -10.23
N TYR A 70 9.54 -13.70 -11.53
CA TYR A 70 10.14 -14.50 -12.59
C TYR A 70 11.67 -14.36 -12.62
N PRO A 71 12.39 -15.35 -13.20
CA PRO A 71 13.83 -15.20 -13.44
C PRO A 71 14.13 -13.95 -14.27
N GLU A 72 15.30 -13.35 -14.07
CA GLU A 72 15.73 -12.13 -14.78
C GLU A 72 15.75 -12.29 -16.33
N SER A 73 15.78 -13.53 -16.83
CA SER A 73 15.69 -13.82 -18.26
C SER A 73 14.31 -13.52 -18.88
N VAL A 74 13.26 -13.44 -18.06
CA VAL A 74 11.90 -13.11 -18.51
C VAL A 74 11.77 -11.59 -18.60
N LYS A 75 11.81 -11.06 -19.83
CA LYS A 75 11.85 -9.61 -20.08
C LYS A 75 10.50 -8.91 -19.93
N TYR A 76 9.41 -9.65 -20.07
CA TYR A 76 8.03 -9.17 -19.99
C TYR A 76 7.33 -9.80 -18.78
N PHE A 77 6.08 -9.43 -18.52
CA PHE A 77 5.29 -10.05 -17.44
C PHE A 77 5.88 -9.87 -16.04
N ASN A 78 6.61 -8.78 -15.79
CA ASN A 78 7.19 -8.49 -14.48
C ASN A 78 6.11 -8.53 -13.39
N ARG A 79 6.21 -9.53 -12.50
CA ARG A 79 5.36 -9.66 -11.32
C ARG A 79 5.58 -8.57 -10.28
N SER A 80 6.69 -7.84 -10.37
CA SER A 80 6.94 -6.64 -9.56
C SER A 80 7.31 -5.48 -10.47
N GLN A 81 6.48 -4.44 -10.47
CA GLN A 81 6.67 -3.24 -11.26
C GLN A 81 6.78 -2.03 -10.36
N LYS A 82 7.75 -1.16 -10.68
CA LYS A 82 8.07 0.00 -9.87
C LYS A 82 8.03 1.27 -10.69
N ILE A 83 7.42 2.32 -10.12
CA ILE A 83 7.49 3.68 -10.64
C ILE A 83 7.81 4.63 -9.50
N THR A 84 8.78 5.50 -9.74
CA THR A 84 9.26 6.46 -8.75
C THR A 84 9.05 7.86 -9.30
N PHE A 85 8.51 8.74 -8.46
CA PHE A 85 8.39 10.17 -8.75
C PHE A 85 9.32 10.95 -7.83
N SER A 86 10.03 11.93 -8.38
CA SER A 86 10.90 12.82 -7.61
C SER A 86 10.75 14.25 -8.10
N ARG A 87 10.99 15.22 -7.22
CA ARG A 87 11.10 16.63 -7.62
C ARG A 87 12.43 16.85 -8.34
N ASP A 88 12.39 17.62 -9.43
CA ASP A 88 13.60 18.07 -10.10
C ASP A 88 14.12 19.38 -9.47
N ALA A 89 15.24 19.90 -9.99
CA ALA A 89 15.84 21.13 -9.48
C ALA A 89 14.93 22.37 -9.55
N ASN A 90 13.86 22.34 -10.35
CA ASN A 90 12.87 23.41 -10.45
C ASN A 90 11.62 23.14 -9.59
N GLY A 91 11.60 22.03 -8.84
CA GLY A 91 10.46 21.59 -8.04
C GLY A 91 9.37 20.86 -8.84
N GLU A 92 9.59 20.57 -10.13
CA GLU A 92 8.65 19.83 -10.96
C GLU A 92 8.73 18.33 -10.64
N VAL A 93 7.59 17.67 -10.45
CA VAL A 93 7.56 16.24 -10.15
C VAL A 93 7.65 15.43 -11.44
N LYS A 94 8.65 14.54 -11.53
CA LYS A 94 8.91 13.68 -12.70
C LYS A 94 8.95 12.21 -12.32
N ALA A 95 8.37 11.37 -13.16
CA ALA A 95 8.53 9.92 -13.07
C ALA A 95 9.91 9.50 -13.58
N ASN A 96 10.47 8.44 -13.00
CA ASN A 96 11.75 7.86 -13.42
C ASN A 96 11.66 7.04 -14.73
N ARG A 97 10.44 6.85 -15.26
CA ARG A 97 10.12 6.04 -16.44
C ARG A 97 8.87 6.58 -17.12
N ASN A 98 8.71 6.28 -18.41
CA ASN A 98 7.53 6.67 -19.19
C ASN A 98 6.58 5.48 -19.45
N GLU A 99 7.08 4.25 -19.31
CA GLU A 99 6.35 3.02 -19.56
C GLU A 99 5.25 2.85 -18.50
N PRO A 100 4.02 2.50 -18.90
CA PRO A 100 2.93 2.28 -17.95
C PRO A 100 3.19 1.07 -17.06
N ILE A 101 2.43 0.98 -15.96
CA ILE A 101 2.30 -0.27 -15.22
C ILE A 101 1.33 -1.17 -15.99
N TYR A 102 1.75 -2.39 -16.27
CA TYR A 102 0.98 -3.37 -17.03
C TYR A 102 0.26 -4.34 -16.08
N LEU A 103 -1.06 -4.42 -16.18
CA LEU A 103 -1.89 -5.28 -15.35
C LEU A 103 -2.72 -6.24 -16.21
N LEU A 104 -3.24 -7.29 -15.59
CA LEU A 104 -4.19 -8.23 -16.19
C LEU A 104 -5.58 -8.07 -15.57
N GLY A 105 -6.59 -8.12 -16.42
CA GLY A 105 -7.97 -8.33 -15.99
C GLY A 105 -8.09 -9.64 -15.22
N GLY A 106 -8.87 -9.61 -14.13
CA GLY A 106 -9.14 -10.79 -13.29
C GLY A 106 -8.07 -11.05 -12.23
N ASN A 107 -7.02 -10.23 -12.18
CA ASN A 107 -5.89 -10.43 -11.28
C ASN A 107 -5.82 -9.39 -10.16
N SER A 108 -4.99 -9.64 -9.15
CA SER A 108 -4.75 -8.72 -8.03
C SER A 108 -3.29 -8.30 -7.93
N TYR A 109 -3.07 -7.09 -7.41
CA TYR A 109 -1.75 -6.52 -7.26
C TYR A 109 -1.65 -5.78 -5.92
N ALA A 110 -0.67 -6.13 -5.09
CA ALA A 110 -0.30 -5.31 -3.95
C ALA A 110 0.22 -3.95 -4.44
N ILE A 111 -0.17 -2.88 -3.76
CA ILE A 111 0.40 -1.54 -3.91
C ILE A 111 1.12 -1.21 -2.61
N ILE A 112 2.42 -0.93 -2.72
CA ILE A 112 3.26 -0.47 -1.60
C ILE A 112 3.77 0.93 -1.97
N ILE A 113 3.59 1.88 -1.05
CA ILE A 113 3.97 3.28 -1.24
C ILE A 113 5.09 3.63 -0.24
N ASN A 114 6.24 4.05 -0.76
CA ASN A 114 7.38 4.49 0.05
C ASN A 114 7.67 5.96 -0.22
N TYR A 115 7.53 6.80 0.80
CA TYR A 115 7.89 8.22 0.79
C TYR A 115 9.28 8.43 1.36
N TYR A 116 10.06 9.28 0.71
CA TYR A 116 11.38 9.67 1.15
C TYR A 116 11.47 11.19 1.29
N ASN A 117 12.03 11.65 2.39
CA ASN A 117 12.27 13.07 2.65
C ASN A 117 13.45 13.61 1.82
N THR A 118 13.76 14.90 1.98
CA THR A 118 14.85 15.60 1.26
C THR A 118 16.25 15.06 1.55
N LYS A 119 16.43 14.32 2.66
CA LYS A 119 17.69 13.62 2.99
C LYS A 119 17.77 12.23 2.34
N GLY A 120 16.69 11.78 1.69
CA GLY A 120 16.56 10.45 1.11
C GLY A 120 16.18 9.36 2.11
N GLU A 121 15.72 9.73 3.31
CA GLU A 121 15.31 8.82 4.38
C GLU A 121 13.83 8.43 4.21
N LEU A 122 13.49 7.16 4.52
CA LEU A 122 12.09 6.70 4.49
C LEU A 122 11.29 7.41 5.60
N MET A 123 10.25 8.15 5.21
CA MET A 123 9.47 8.99 6.12
C MET A 123 8.04 8.48 6.38
N ASN A 124 7.69 7.29 5.88
CA ASN A 124 6.35 6.70 6.05
C ASN A 124 5.86 6.68 7.51
N LYS A 125 6.78 6.51 8.46
CA LYS A 125 6.54 6.54 9.90
C LYS A 125 5.81 7.80 10.36
N GLU A 126 6.11 8.93 9.73
CA GLU A 126 5.54 10.23 10.10
C GLU A 126 4.07 10.35 9.74
N PHE A 127 3.56 9.58 8.77
CA PHE A 127 2.13 9.57 8.44
C PHE A 127 1.28 8.67 9.36
N VAL A 128 1.92 7.90 10.23
CA VAL A 128 1.29 6.79 10.96
C VAL A 128 1.49 6.82 12.47
N GLU A 129 2.33 7.72 12.97
CA GLU A 129 2.59 7.88 14.41
C GLU A 129 1.76 8.98 15.05
N GLY A 130 1.44 8.80 16.33
CA GLY A 130 0.69 9.80 17.11
C GLY A 130 -0.65 10.15 16.47
N ASP A 131 -0.96 11.44 16.37
CA ASP A 131 -2.21 11.92 15.79
C ASP A 131 -2.20 11.97 14.25
N MET A 132 -1.03 11.81 13.62
CA MET A 132 -0.88 11.80 12.15
C MET A 132 -1.70 10.71 11.50
N VAL A 133 -1.80 9.56 12.17
CA VAL A 133 -2.59 8.42 11.72
C VAL A 133 -4.07 8.75 11.55
N LYS A 134 -4.61 9.72 12.29
CA LYS A 134 -6.03 10.10 12.26
C LYS A 134 -6.36 11.08 11.14
N ILE A 135 -5.35 11.70 10.54
CA ILE A 135 -5.51 12.79 9.57
C ILE A 135 -4.88 12.51 8.21
N HIS A 136 -4.29 11.33 7.98
CA HIS A 136 -3.79 10.92 6.66
C HIS A 136 -4.60 9.78 6.02
N GLN A 137 -4.82 9.88 4.71
CA GLN A 137 -5.47 8.84 3.90
C GLN A 137 -5.06 8.93 2.43
N HIS A 138 -4.75 7.77 1.84
CA HIS A 138 -4.63 7.65 0.39
C HIS A 138 -5.98 7.44 -0.28
N PHE A 139 -6.17 8.05 -1.45
CA PHE A 139 -7.30 7.83 -2.33
C PHE A 139 -6.82 7.43 -3.73
N PHE A 140 -7.59 6.58 -4.40
CA PHE A 140 -7.27 6.01 -5.70
C PHE A 140 -8.45 6.15 -6.67
N TYR A 141 -8.19 6.66 -7.88
CA TYR A 141 -9.20 6.82 -8.92
C TYR A 141 -8.67 6.43 -10.29
N ALA A 142 -9.57 5.97 -11.15
CA ALA A 142 -9.31 5.93 -12.58
C ALA A 142 -9.75 7.22 -13.26
N GLU A 143 -8.82 7.87 -13.97
CA GLU A 143 -9.08 9.00 -14.86
C GLU A 143 -8.66 8.67 -16.30
N ASN A 144 -9.14 9.44 -17.27
CA ASN A 144 -8.70 9.35 -18.68
C ASN A 144 -8.79 7.93 -19.28
N ILE A 145 -9.82 7.17 -18.87
CA ILE A 145 -10.04 5.78 -19.29
C ILE A 145 -10.30 5.74 -20.80
N LYS A 146 -9.54 4.91 -21.51
CA LYS A 146 -9.65 4.70 -22.95
C LYS A 146 -9.48 3.22 -23.28
N ALA A 147 -10.29 2.73 -24.20
CA ALA A 147 -10.06 1.44 -24.82
C ALA A 147 -8.74 1.45 -25.61
N THR A 148 -7.99 0.35 -25.56
CA THR A 148 -6.80 0.15 -26.41
C THR A 148 -7.16 -0.52 -27.73
N LYS A 149 -8.27 -1.26 -27.80
CA LYS A 149 -8.78 -1.97 -28.98
C LYS A 149 -10.28 -1.78 -29.18
N LYS A 150 -10.80 -2.10 -30.36
CA LYS A 150 -12.25 -2.06 -30.64
C LYS A 150 -13.01 -3.12 -29.84
N GLU A 151 -12.38 -4.27 -29.66
CA GLU A 151 -12.84 -5.45 -28.94
C GLU A 151 -12.55 -5.33 -27.42
N ALA A 152 -12.16 -4.15 -26.96
CA ALA A 152 -12.08 -3.89 -25.53
C ALA A 152 -13.44 -4.08 -24.89
N SER A 153 -13.45 -4.50 -23.62
CA SER A 153 -14.68 -4.49 -22.87
C SER A 153 -15.29 -3.09 -22.88
N LYS A 154 -16.62 -2.99 -22.78
CA LYS A 154 -17.27 -1.68 -22.67
C LYS A 154 -16.58 -0.91 -21.56
N ALA A 155 -16.11 0.30 -21.87
CA ALA A 155 -15.37 1.13 -20.92
C ALA A 155 -16.19 1.18 -19.61
N PRO A 156 -15.69 0.54 -18.53
CA PRO A 156 -16.43 0.51 -17.30
C PRO A 156 -16.47 1.94 -16.73
N ASN A 157 -17.50 2.23 -15.93
CA ASN A 157 -17.45 3.41 -15.08
C ASN A 157 -16.14 3.38 -14.27
N SER A 158 -15.51 4.53 -14.02
CA SER A 158 -14.28 4.61 -13.22
C SER A 158 -14.42 3.92 -11.86
N LEU A 159 -15.63 3.88 -11.29
CA LEU A 159 -15.96 3.15 -10.05
C LEU A 159 -15.87 1.63 -10.16
N TYR A 160 -15.89 1.06 -11.36
CA TYR A 160 -15.86 -0.39 -11.62
C TYR A 160 -14.61 -0.84 -12.38
N LEU A 161 -13.63 0.06 -12.59
CA LEU A 161 -12.38 -0.30 -13.28
C LEU A 161 -11.49 -1.17 -12.38
N PHE A 162 -11.54 -0.93 -11.07
CA PHE A 162 -10.84 -1.71 -10.05
C PHE A 162 -11.52 -1.56 -8.69
N ASP A 163 -11.22 -2.50 -7.79
CA ASP A 163 -11.46 -2.36 -6.35
C ASP A 163 -10.12 -2.19 -5.62
N TYR A 164 -10.13 -1.57 -4.45
CA TYR A 164 -8.92 -1.40 -3.62
C TYR A 164 -9.22 -1.66 -2.16
N VAL A 165 -8.31 -2.38 -1.52
CA VAL A 165 -8.44 -2.79 -0.13
C VAL A 165 -7.20 -2.42 0.66
N TYR A 166 -7.38 -1.67 1.75
CA TYR A 166 -6.28 -1.26 2.63
C TYR A 166 -5.75 -2.43 3.47
N ARG A 167 -4.42 -2.53 3.57
CA ARG A 167 -3.71 -3.58 4.31
C ARG A 167 -2.46 -3.05 5.02
N ASP A 168 -2.54 -1.84 5.56
CA ASP A 168 -1.51 -1.28 6.42
C ASP A 168 -1.23 -2.19 7.63
N THR A 169 0.05 -2.32 7.98
CA THR A 169 0.54 -3.26 8.98
C THR A 169 1.05 -2.57 10.23
N ASP A 170 1.12 -3.28 11.35
CA ASP A 170 1.81 -2.85 12.57
C ASP A 170 3.00 -3.78 12.90
N PRO A 171 4.26 -3.27 12.91
CA PRO A 171 4.66 -1.91 12.54
C PRO A 171 4.41 -1.57 11.06
N TYR A 172 4.41 -0.28 10.72
CA TYR A 172 4.08 0.22 9.37
C TYR A 172 4.96 -0.38 8.27
N ASP A 173 6.22 -0.64 8.58
CA ASP A 173 7.24 -1.22 7.70
C ASP A 173 7.26 -2.75 7.73
N TYR A 174 6.43 -3.38 8.56
CA TYR A 174 6.38 -4.84 8.70
C TYR A 174 6.11 -5.49 7.34
N LYS A 175 7.08 -6.28 6.89
CA LYS A 175 6.93 -7.17 5.74
C LYS A 175 6.28 -8.43 6.27
N GLN A 176 5.01 -8.67 5.92
CA GLN A 176 4.36 -9.91 6.34
C GLN A 176 4.98 -11.06 5.54
N GLU A 177 5.83 -11.83 6.22
CA GLU A 177 6.53 -12.98 5.65
C GLU A 177 6.02 -14.29 6.28
N GLY A 178 5.61 -15.25 5.44
CA GLY A 178 5.21 -16.61 5.81
C GLY A 178 3.70 -16.89 5.78
N LEU A 179 3.31 -18.18 5.84
CA LEU A 179 1.92 -18.63 5.91
C LEU A 179 1.26 -18.13 7.20
N ILE A 180 0.47 -17.06 7.10
CA ILE A 180 -0.06 -16.37 8.27
C ILE A 180 -1.56 -16.69 8.44
N LYS A 181 -1.92 -17.10 9.67
CA LYS A 181 -3.32 -17.23 10.10
C LYS A 181 -3.96 -15.87 10.45
N ASN A 182 -3.18 -14.90 10.93
CA ASN A 182 -3.64 -13.58 11.37
C ASN A 182 -2.72 -12.46 10.87
N LEU A 183 -3.18 -11.65 9.91
CA LEU A 183 -2.45 -10.48 9.42
C LEU A 183 -2.19 -9.50 10.58
N ARG A 184 -0.99 -8.92 10.65
CA ARG A 184 -0.67 -7.86 11.63
C ARG A 184 -1.22 -6.52 11.15
N LYS A 185 -2.54 -6.37 11.17
CA LYS A 185 -3.21 -5.13 10.77
C LYS A 185 -2.87 -4.01 11.74
N ARG A 186 -2.63 -2.82 11.20
CA ARG A 186 -2.54 -1.60 12.00
C ARG A 186 -3.92 -1.13 12.39
N THR A 187 -4.06 -0.68 13.62
CA THR A 187 -5.26 0.01 14.10
C THR A 187 -4.99 1.51 14.10
N TRP A 188 -5.77 2.26 13.32
CA TRP A 188 -5.75 3.72 13.34
C TRP A 188 -6.73 4.33 14.35
N ASP A 189 -7.78 3.57 14.69
CA ASP A 189 -8.83 3.96 15.65
C ASP A 189 -8.92 2.89 16.76
N PRO A 190 -8.38 3.16 17.96
CA PRO A 190 -8.43 2.21 19.08
C PRO A 190 -9.85 1.80 19.49
N SER A 191 -10.87 2.59 19.16
CA SER A 191 -12.27 2.25 19.43
C SER A 191 -12.86 1.28 18.40
N ASN A 192 -12.19 1.09 17.27
CA ASN A 192 -12.53 0.15 16.21
C ASN A 192 -11.27 -0.60 15.70
N PRO A 193 -10.69 -1.49 16.53
CA PRO A 193 -9.40 -2.13 16.23
C PRO A 193 -9.40 -3.02 14.98
N GLU A 194 -10.58 -3.53 14.60
CA GLU A 194 -10.79 -4.35 13.40
C GLU A 194 -11.09 -3.52 12.13
N GLY A 195 -11.24 -2.20 12.29
CA GLY A 195 -11.46 -1.29 11.17
C GLY A 195 -10.27 -1.28 10.22
N GLU A 196 -10.53 -1.15 8.92
CA GLU A 196 -9.45 -0.97 7.95
C GLU A 196 -8.74 0.35 8.24
N ASP A 197 -7.40 0.31 8.25
CA ASP A 197 -6.57 1.50 8.35
C ASP A 197 -6.43 2.15 6.98
N PRO A 198 -7.08 3.31 6.77
CA PRO A 198 -7.15 3.91 5.46
C PRO A 198 -5.95 4.82 5.17
N VAL A 199 -4.92 4.90 6.05
CA VAL A 199 -3.72 5.67 5.69
C VAL A 199 -3.24 5.18 4.34
N GLY A 200 -3.15 3.86 4.11
CA GLY A 200 -3.02 3.28 2.78
C GLY A 200 -1.62 3.28 2.20
N LEU A 201 -0.59 3.13 3.05
CA LEU A 201 0.78 2.88 2.60
C LEU A 201 0.92 1.47 1.98
N LYS A 202 0.02 0.55 2.36
CA LYS A 202 -0.06 -0.80 1.81
C LYS A 202 -1.52 -1.18 1.54
N GLY A 203 -1.74 -1.91 0.46
CA GLY A 203 -3.04 -2.47 0.12
C GLY A 203 -2.92 -3.30 -1.13
N TYR A 204 -4.06 -3.72 -1.68
CA TYR A 204 -4.09 -4.38 -2.98
C TYR A 204 -5.23 -3.85 -3.84
N ILE A 205 -4.96 -3.76 -5.14
CA ILE A 205 -5.92 -3.47 -6.19
C ILE A 205 -6.36 -4.79 -6.83
N THR A 206 -7.65 -4.96 -7.06
CA THR A 206 -8.20 -6.10 -7.83
C THR A 206 -8.83 -5.58 -9.10
N ILE A 207 -8.38 -6.10 -10.24
CA ILE A 207 -8.92 -5.75 -11.55
C ILE A 207 -10.02 -6.75 -11.91
N PRO A 208 -11.27 -6.32 -12.13
CA PRO A 208 -12.32 -7.23 -12.55
C PRO A 208 -11.97 -7.96 -13.84
N ASN A 209 -12.35 -9.22 -13.94
CA ASN A 209 -12.02 -10.09 -15.06
C ASN A 209 -12.43 -9.53 -16.44
N LYS A 210 -13.58 -8.85 -16.49
CA LYS A 210 -14.09 -8.24 -17.72
C LYS A 210 -13.54 -6.84 -18.00
N THR A 211 -12.52 -6.41 -17.27
CA THR A 211 -11.84 -5.12 -17.49
C THR A 211 -10.49 -5.41 -18.12
N TYR A 212 -10.43 -5.50 -19.46
CA TYR A 212 -9.20 -5.72 -20.21
C TYR A 212 -9.19 -4.86 -21.49
N ARG A 213 -8.01 -4.70 -22.09
CA ARG A 213 -7.75 -3.81 -23.23
C ARG A 213 -8.14 -2.36 -22.92
N GLN A 214 -7.76 -1.90 -21.73
CA GLN A 214 -8.02 -0.54 -21.25
C GLN A 214 -6.69 0.13 -20.87
N LYS A 215 -6.64 1.45 -21.03
CA LYS A 215 -5.60 2.30 -20.43
C LYS A 215 -6.23 3.45 -19.67
N PHE A 216 -5.62 3.84 -18.57
CA PHE A 216 -6.11 4.92 -17.71
C PHE A 216 -4.98 5.51 -16.87
N ASP A 217 -5.25 6.66 -16.27
CA ASP A 217 -4.39 7.24 -15.26
C ASP A 217 -4.92 6.83 -13.88
N LEU A 218 -4.14 6.07 -13.10
CA LEU A 218 -4.40 5.86 -11.69
C LEU A 218 -4.02 7.13 -10.93
N LYS A 219 -5.04 7.92 -10.59
CA LYS A 219 -4.88 9.10 -9.74
C LYS A 219 -4.68 8.64 -8.31
N VAL A 220 -3.56 9.02 -7.71
CA VAL A 220 -3.26 8.80 -6.29
C VAL A 220 -3.23 10.14 -5.57
N ILE A 221 -3.94 10.24 -4.45
CA ILE A 221 -3.98 11.43 -3.60
C ILE A 221 -3.65 11.03 -2.17
N LEU A 222 -2.67 11.68 -1.54
CA LEU A 222 -2.50 11.66 -0.09
C LEU A 222 -3.18 12.90 0.48
N ALA A 223 -4.27 12.67 1.22
CA ALA A 223 -5.04 13.71 1.88
C ALA A 223 -4.57 13.90 3.32
N HIS A 224 -4.38 15.17 3.69
CA HIS A 224 -4.17 15.64 5.06
C HIS A 224 -5.45 16.33 5.54
N PHE A 225 -6.20 15.69 6.42
CA PHE A 225 -7.48 16.21 6.93
C PHE A 225 -7.25 17.36 7.90
N LYS A 226 -7.99 18.46 7.71
CA LYS A 226 -7.87 19.66 8.56
C LYS A 226 -8.55 19.52 9.92
N VAL A 227 -9.28 18.44 10.14
CA VAL A 227 -9.98 18.13 11.38
C VAL A 227 -9.73 16.68 11.73
N GLU A 228 -9.53 16.40 13.01
CA GLU A 228 -9.32 15.05 13.51
C GLU A 228 -10.55 14.18 13.24
N ASN A 229 -10.41 13.26 12.28
CA ASN A 229 -10.79 11.84 12.37
C ASN A 229 -10.97 11.15 11.02
N LYS A 230 -10.81 11.82 9.86
CA LYS A 230 -11.03 11.24 8.50
C LYS A 230 -12.33 10.42 8.35
N LEU A 231 -13.28 10.58 9.27
CA LEU A 231 -14.54 9.85 9.30
C LEU A 231 -15.56 10.60 8.45
N ASN A 232 -16.23 9.86 7.59
CA ASN A 232 -17.38 10.34 6.86
C ASN A 232 -18.57 10.46 7.83
N LYS A 233 -18.89 11.70 8.23
CA LYS A 233 -20.01 12.00 9.14
C LYS A 233 -21.39 11.92 8.47
N ASN A 234 -21.45 11.67 7.16
CA ASN A 234 -22.71 11.54 6.42
C ASN A 234 -23.31 10.12 6.51
N THR A 235 -22.61 9.17 7.14
CA THR A 235 -23.09 7.81 7.37
C THR A 235 -23.69 7.66 8.77
N LYS A 236 -24.65 6.73 8.94
CA LYS A 236 -25.28 6.45 10.25
C LYS A 236 -24.29 5.93 11.30
N LYS A 237 -23.18 5.34 10.85
CA LYS A 237 -22.02 4.95 11.65
C LYS A 237 -20.80 5.62 11.03
N PRO A 238 -20.13 6.55 11.71
CA PRO A 238 -18.93 7.19 11.19
C PRO A 238 -17.88 6.14 10.82
N GLU A 239 -17.49 6.10 9.54
CA GLU A 239 -16.48 5.21 8.97
C GLU A 239 -15.49 6.06 8.14
N PRO A 240 -14.24 5.62 7.94
CA PRO A 240 -13.36 6.26 6.97
C PRO A 240 -14.01 6.45 5.61
N TYR A 241 -13.55 7.47 4.88
CA TYR A 241 -13.91 7.59 3.47
C TYR A 241 -13.44 6.36 2.70
N LYS A 242 -14.21 5.94 1.69
CA LYS A 242 -13.77 4.88 0.78
C LYS A 242 -12.61 5.39 -0.09
N PHE A 243 -11.77 4.47 -0.55
CA PHE A 243 -10.60 4.81 -1.38
C PHE A 243 -10.94 5.62 -2.64
N ASN A 244 -12.16 5.49 -3.17
CA ASN A 244 -12.66 6.18 -4.35
C ASN A 244 -13.73 7.23 -4.03
N ASP A 245 -13.84 7.69 -2.78
CA ASP A 245 -14.87 8.64 -2.35
C ASP A 245 -14.25 9.75 -1.49
N LYS A 246 -13.40 10.59 -2.09
CA LYS A 246 -12.73 11.67 -1.35
C LYS A 246 -13.73 12.72 -0.90
N PRO A 247 -13.52 13.34 0.27
CA PRO A 247 -14.34 14.45 0.75
C PRO A 247 -14.33 15.66 -0.21
N ALA A 248 -15.30 16.56 0.01
CA ALA A 248 -15.39 17.83 -0.71
C ALA A 248 -14.11 18.69 -0.50
N PRO A 249 -13.75 19.52 -1.51
CA PRO A 249 -12.67 20.48 -1.37
C PRO A 249 -12.82 21.33 -0.10
N GLY A 250 -11.72 21.56 0.61
CA GLY A 250 -11.70 22.36 1.84
C GLY A 250 -11.66 21.54 3.13
N ILE A 251 -12.10 20.28 3.12
CA ILE A 251 -12.02 19.35 4.28
C ILE A 251 -10.57 18.85 4.52
N TYR A 252 -9.77 18.78 3.45
CA TYR A 252 -8.38 18.30 3.48
C TYR A 252 -7.47 19.24 2.68
N ALA A 253 -6.18 19.22 3.01
CA ALA A 253 -5.07 19.64 2.16
C ALA A 253 -4.48 18.43 1.44
N THR A 254 -3.73 18.65 0.37
CA THR A 254 -3.16 17.57 -0.46
C THR A 254 -1.65 17.57 -0.33
N ASP A 255 -1.10 16.51 0.27
CA ASP A 255 0.37 16.31 0.32
C ASP A 255 0.90 15.64 -0.94
N LEU A 256 0.10 14.78 -1.57
CA LEU A 256 0.44 14.13 -2.83
C LEU A 256 -0.74 14.16 -3.81
N SER A 257 -0.46 14.43 -5.09
CA SER A 257 -1.45 14.31 -6.16
C SER A 257 -0.80 13.86 -7.48
N LEU A 258 -0.66 12.56 -7.70
CA LEU A 258 0.03 12.00 -8.86
C LEU A 258 -0.89 11.21 -9.78
N LYS A 259 -0.43 10.95 -10.99
CA LYS A 259 -1.08 10.10 -12.00
C LYS A 259 -0.08 9.03 -12.43
N ILE A 260 -0.44 7.77 -12.24
CA ILE A 260 0.37 6.62 -12.68
C ILE A 260 -0.30 6.05 -13.93
N PRO A 261 0.37 6.02 -15.10
CA PRO A 261 -0.21 5.44 -16.29
C PRO A 261 -0.33 3.92 -16.14
N ILE A 262 -1.53 3.39 -16.33
CA ILE A 262 -1.83 1.96 -16.23
C ILE A 262 -2.36 1.46 -17.59
N VAL A 263 -1.91 0.27 -17.98
CA VAL A 263 -2.47 -0.50 -19.10
C VAL A 263 -2.94 -1.85 -18.58
N ILE A 264 -4.21 -2.15 -18.73
CA ILE A 264 -4.75 -3.50 -18.55
C ILE A 264 -4.77 -4.16 -19.93
N TYR A 265 -3.69 -4.88 -20.26
CA TYR A 265 -3.43 -5.27 -21.65
C TYR A 265 -4.26 -6.49 -22.08
N SER A 266 -4.48 -7.44 -21.18
CA SER A 266 -5.24 -8.67 -21.44
C SER A 266 -5.95 -9.13 -20.16
N THR A 267 -6.39 -10.39 -20.11
CA THR A 267 -7.01 -11.01 -18.92
C THR A 267 -6.43 -12.40 -18.64
N ILE A 268 -6.45 -12.82 -17.38
CA ILE A 268 -6.08 -14.19 -16.97
C ILE A 268 -6.99 -15.25 -17.62
N ASP A 269 -8.24 -14.91 -17.93
CA ASP A 269 -9.17 -15.83 -18.62
C ASP A 269 -8.68 -16.25 -20.00
N PHE A 270 -7.86 -15.42 -20.64
CA PHE A 270 -7.29 -15.72 -21.94
C PHE A 270 -6.08 -16.66 -21.85
N GLN A 271 -5.60 -16.95 -20.63
CA GLN A 271 -4.51 -17.89 -20.40
C GLN A 271 -5.01 -19.32 -20.16
N GLU A 272 -6.32 -19.52 -19.94
CA GLU A 272 -6.91 -20.81 -19.56
C GLU A 272 -6.86 -21.88 -20.64
N THR A 273 -6.87 -21.50 -21.92
CA THR A 273 -6.86 -22.45 -23.05
C THR A 273 -5.83 -22.05 -24.10
N GLU A 274 -5.27 -23.02 -24.81
CA GLU A 274 -4.35 -22.74 -25.92
C GLU A 274 -5.00 -21.85 -26.98
N GLU A 275 -6.27 -22.08 -27.30
CA GLU A 275 -7.00 -21.28 -28.28
C GLU A 275 -7.06 -19.79 -27.88
N LYS A 276 -7.44 -19.50 -26.64
CA LYS A 276 -7.51 -18.11 -26.15
C LYS A 276 -6.10 -17.50 -26.01
N LYS A 277 -5.10 -18.31 -25.64
CA LYS A 277 -3.72 -17.82 -25.56
C LYS A 277 -3.22 -17.35 -26.92
N GLU A 278 -3.42 -18.18 -27.92
CA GLU A 278 -3.00 -17.96 -29.30
C GLU A 278 -3.74 -16.80 -29.96
N ASN A 279 -5.06 -16.74 -29.78
CA ASN A 279 -5.91 -15.77 -30.47
C ASN A 279 -5.98 -14.41 -29.77
N ASP A 280 -5.84 -14.37 -28.44
CA ASP A 280 -6.08 -13.16 -27.64
C ASP A 280 -4.88 -12.77 -26.78
N PHE A 281 -4.42 -13.64 -25.88
CA PHE A 281 -3.41 -13.26 -24.86
C PHE A 281 -2.07 -12.86 -25.48
N PHE A 282 -1.48 -13.71 -26.33
CA PHE A 282 -0.17 -13.42 -26.93
C PHE A 282 -0.20 -12.20 -27.87
N PRO A 283 -1.22 -12.04 -28.75
CA PRO A 283 -1.37 -10.81 -29.53
C PRO A 283 -1.55 -9.55 -28.67
N ASP A 284 -2.34 -9.62 -27.61
CA ASP A 284 -2.54 -8.49 -26.68
C ASP A 284 -1.24 -8.09 -25.97
N ALA A 285 -0.48 -9.08 -25.47
CA ALA A 285 0.80 -8.85 -24.83
C ALA A 285 1.85 -8.30 -25.81
N ALA A 286 1.92 -8.83 -27.03
CA ALA A 286 2.86 -8.39 -28.05
C ALA A 286 2.65 -6.91 -28.41
N GLU A 287 1.39 -6.49 -28.54
CA GLU A 287 1.06 -5.09 -28.79
C GLU A 287 1.40 -4.19 -27.60
N ALA A 288 1.07 -4.61 -26.37
CA ALA A 288 1.30 -3.83 -25.16
C ALA A 288 2.78 -3.63 -24.85
N PHE A 289 3.60 -4.66 -25.08
CA PHE A 289 5.05 -4.63 -24.87
C PHE A 289 5.84 -4.23 -26.13
N HIS A 290 5.15 -3.86 -27.21
CA HIS A 290 5.75 -3.41 -28.47
C HIS A 290 6.78 -4.40 -29.05
N THR A 291 6.41 -5.68 -29.12
CA THR A 291 7.24 -6.80 -29.58
C THR A 291 6.46 -7.75 -30.49
N THR A 292 7.06 -8.87 -30.91
CA THR A 292 6.39 -9.92 -31.69
C THR A 292 5.71 -10.96 -30.80
N VAL A 293 4.68 -11.61 -31.34
CA VAL A 293 4.00 -12.75 -30.70
C VAL A 293 4.98 -13.89 -30.40
N ASP A 294 5.92 -14.18 -31.30
CA ASP A 294 6.90 -15.25 -31.10
C ASP A 294 7.83 -14.98 -29.91
N GLU A 295 8.30 -13.74 -29.72
CA GLU A 295 9.11 -13.39 -28.54
C GLU A 295 8.26 -13.47 -27.25
N ILE A 296 6.99 -13.07 -27.31
CA ILE A 296 6.06 -13.22 -26.17
C ILE A 296 5.91 -14.68 -25.77
N LYS A 297 5.66 -15.58 -26.72
CA LYS A 297 5.54 -17.02 -26.47
C LYS A 297 6.80 -17.58 -25.84
N LYS A 298 7.96 -17.25 -26.43
CA LYS A 298 9.25 -17.65 -25.90
C LYS A 298 9.47 -17.20 -24.45
N MET A 299 9.06 -15.98 -24.09
CA MET A 299 9.14 -15.51 -22.70
C MET A 299 8.10 -16.20 -21.80
N TYR A 300 6.91 -16.47 -22.32
CA TYR A 300 5.84 -17.16 -21.59
C TYR A 300 6.20 -18.62 -21.27
N ASP A 301 6.92 -19.31 -22.15
CA ASP A 301 7.39 -20.68 -21.90
C ASP A 301 8.38 -20.76 -20.71
N LEU A 302 9.07 -19.65 -20.38
CA LEU A 302 9.98 -19.57 -19.24
C LEU A 302 9.26 -19.38 -17.90
N ILE A 303 7.97 -19.05 -17.91
CA ILE A 303 7.17 -18.68 -16.73
C ILE A 303 6.55 -19.91 -16.05
N PHE A 304 6.31 -20.99 -16.80
CA PHE A 304 5.38 -22.08 -16.42
C PHE A 304 5.84 -22.97 -15.25
N GLU A 305 7.06 -22.77 -14.73
CA GLU A 305 7.64 -23.62 -13.68
C GLU A 305 7.61 -23.03 -12.27
N LEU A 306 7.07 -21.81 -12.07
CA LEU A 306 7.03 -21.19 -10.75
C LEU A 306 5.73 -21.49 -10.00
N ASP A 307 5.86 -22.18 -8.87
CA ASP A 307 4.79 -22.34 -7.88
C ASP A 307 4.33 -20.96 -7.38
N SER A 308 3.08 -20.58 -7.67
CA SER A 308 2.50 -19.30 -7.22
C SER A 308 2.52 -19.15 -5.70
N GLU A 309 2.54 -20.27 -4.97
CA GLU A 309 2.58 -20.28 -3.51
C GLU A 309 3.99 -20.09 -2.94
N GLY A 310 5.03 -20.07 -3.79
CA GLY A 310 6.44 -20.08 -3.39
C GLY A 310 6.95 -18.78 -2.76
N SER A 311 6.15 -17.72 -2.78
CA SER A 311 6.49 -16.44 -2.15
C SER A 311 6.10 -16.42 -0.67
N THR A 312 6.84 -15.68 0.13
CA THR A 312 6.45 -15.44 1.53
C THR A 312 5.68 -14.14 1.72
N PHE A 313 5.47 -13.33 0.67
CA PHE A 313 4.86 -12.01 0.80
C PHE A 313 3.34 -12.05 0.98
N TRP A 314 2.83 -11.47 2.07
CA TRP A 314 1.40 -11.34 2.34
C TRP A 314 0.97 -9.90 2.61
N LEU A 315 -0.31 -9.60 2.34
CA LEU A 315 -1.02 -8.40 2.80
C LEU A 315 -2.39 -8.71 3.36
#